data_AF-A0A849SWL5-F1
#
_entry.id   AF-A0A849SWL5-F1
#
_cell.length_a   1.000
_cell.length_b   1.000
_cell.length_c   1.000
_cell.angle_alpha   90.00
_cell.angle_beta   90.00
_cell.angle_gamma   90.00
#
_symmetry.space_group_name_H-M   'P 1'
#
loop_
_entity.id
_entity.type
_entity.pdbx_description
1 polymer ?
#
loop_
_entity_poly.entity_id
_entity_poly.type
_entity_poly.pdbx_seq_one_letter_code
_entity_poly.pdbx_strand_id
1 'polypeptide(L)'
;MKLAALALYFVGAVFTLNAALVCFVVLILWVQEGVFRTSQARLGLRILAVEQALKQAGKSADVAFQLHSIWLAGRKGITGLLAEYAASMFKPTVAFPYAVFLLALLLCRYF
;
A
#
# COMPACT_ATOMS: atom_id res chain seq x y z
N MET A 1 3.34 -7.14 0.97
CA MET A 1 2.95 -7.71 2.27
C MET A 1 2.06 -8.96 2.19
N LYS A 2 1.49 -9.30 1.03
CA LYS A 2 0.58 -10.47 0.86
C LYS A 2 1.18 -11.83 1.25
N LEU A 3 2.45 -12.09 0.90
CA LEU A 3 3.14 -13.34 1.28
C LEU A 3 3.31 -13.47 2.80
N ALA A 4 3.55 -12.36 3.50
CA ALA A 4 3.61 -12.36 4.96
C ALA A 4 2.25 -12.67 5.58
N ALA A 5 1.16 -12.14 5.02
CA ALA A 5 -0.21 -12.48 5.47
C ALA A 5 -0.53 -13.96 5.24
N LEU A 6 -0.12 -14.52 4.10
CA LEU A 6 -0.25 -15.94 3.80
C LEU A 6 0.56 -16.82 4.77
N ALA A 7 1.82 -16.47 5.02
CA ALA A 7 2.66 -17.17 5.99
C ALA A 7 2.05 -17.11 7.40
N LEU A 8 1.55 -15.94 7.80
CA LEU A 8 0.90 -15.75 9.10
C LEU A 8 -0.37 -16.59 9.23
N TYR A 9 -1.16 -16.74 8.17
CA TYR A 9 -2.30 -17.65 8.15
C TYR A 9 -1.88 -19.09 8.47
N PHE A 10 -0.86 -19.62 7.78
CA PHE A 10 -0.37 -20.98 8.01
C PHE A 10 0.23 -21.15 9.40
N VAL A 11 1.04 -20.20 9.87
CA VAL A 11 1.60 -20.21 11.23
C VAL A 11 0.47 -20.18 12.26
N GLY A 12 -0.54 -19.33 12.07
CA GLY A 12 -1.71 -19.27 12.94
C GLY A 12 -2.45 -20.61 13.03
N ALA A 13 -2.63 -21.29 11.89
CA ALA A 13 -3.28 -22.59 11.85
C ALA A 13 -2.45 -23.70 12.53
N VAL A 14 -1.16 -23.80 12.23
CA VAL A 14 -0.27 -24.86 12.77
C VAL A 14 -0.06 -24.71 14.27
N PHE A 15 0.14 -23.48 14.74
CA PHE A 15 0.41 -23.20 16.16
C PHE A 15 -0.86 -22.87 16.96
N THR A 16 -2.05 -23.00 16.36
CA THR A 16 -3.34 -22.71 17.01
C THR A 16 -3.40 -21.32 17.66
N LEU A 17 -2.83 -20.32 16.98
CA LEU A 17 -2.79 -18.96 17.50
C LEU A 17 -4.20 -18.37 17.61
N ASN A 18 -4.36 -17.41 18.53
CA ASN A 18 -5.62 -16.70 18.67
C ASN A 18 -5.99 -16.01 17.33
N ALA A 19 -7.10 -16.43 16.73
CA ALA A 19 -7.58 -15.90 15.46
C ALA A 19 -7.79 -14.38 15.48
N ALA A 20 -8.20 -13.80 16.62
CA ALA A 20 -8.35 -12.35 16.74
C ALA A 20 -7.00 -11.63 16.60
N LEU A 21 -5.93 -12.20 17.15
CA LEU A 21 -4.57 -11.68 17.01
C LEU A 21 -4.09 -11.79 15.56
N VAL A 22 -4.31 -12.94 14.92
CA VAL A 22 -3.93 -13.15 13.51
C VAL A 22 -4.67 -12.15 12.60
N CYS A 23 -5.99 -12.01 12.77
CA CYS A 23 -6.79 -11.01 12.05
C CYS A 23 -6.28 -9.59 12.27
N PHE A 24 -5.94 -9.21 13.51
CA PHE A 24 -5.42 -7.89 13.82
C PHE A 24 -4.11 -7.60 13.07
N VAL A 25 -3.17 -8.56 13.03
CA VAL A 25 -1.92 -8.40 12.29
C VAL A 25 -2.16 -8.37 10.78
N VAL A 26 -3.09 -9.17 10.25
CA VAL A 26 -3.50 -9.10 8.83
C VAL A 26 -4.05 -7.73 8.46
N LEU A 27 -4.85 -7.10 9.34
CA LEU A 27 -5.33 -5.73 9.15
C LEU A 27 -4.18 -4.71 9.12
N ILE A 28 -3.19 -4.84 10.01
CA ILE A 28 -1.99 -3.99 9.99
C ILE A 28 -1.24 -4.15 8.65
N LEU A 29 -1.05 -5.38 8.18
CA LEU A 29 -0.40 -5.65 6.89
C LEU A 29 -1.19 -5.05 5.71
N TRP A 30 -2.52 -5.05 5.78
CA TRP A 30 -3.38 -4.41 4.79
C TRP A 30 -3.18 -2.89 4.77
N VAL A 31 -3.16 -2.25 5.94
CA VAL A 31 -2.90 -0.80 6.06
C VAL A 31 -1.52 -0.43 5.51
N GLN A 32 -0.49 -1.20 5.87
CA GLN A 32 0.87 -1.00 5.38
C GLN A 32 0.98 -1.13 3.86
N GLU A 33 0.29 -2.12 3.27
CA GLU A 33 0.23 -2.26 1.81
C GLU A 33 -0.44 -1.03 1.17
N GLY A 34 -1.49 -0.48 1.77
CA GLY A 34 -2.11 0.77 1.33
C GLY A 34 -1.11 1.92 1.24
N VAL A 35 -0.36 2.16 2.32
CA VAL A 35 0.67 3.22 2.38
C VAL A 35 1.76 3.01 1.33
N PHE A 36 2.20 1.76 1.15
CA PHE A 36 3.22 1.42 0.16
C PHE A 36 2.73 1.67 -1.26
N ARG A 37 1.48 1.28 -1.57
CA ARG A 37 0.86 1.49 -2.89
C ARG A 37 0.62 2.96 -3.20
N THR A 38 0.30 3.78 -2.20
CA THR A 38 0.23 5.24 -2.38
C THR A 38 1.60 5.80 -2.77
N SER A 39 2.66 5.37 -2.08
CA SER A 39 4.03 5.81 -2.39
C SER A 39 4.48 5.36 -3.78
N GLN A 40 4.19 4.12 -4.17
CA GLN A 40 4.43 3.63 -5.53
C GLN A 40 3.67 4.44 -6.59
N ALA A 41 2.39 4.74 -6.36
CA ALA A 41 1.59 5.54 -7.29
C ALA A 41 2.17 6.94 -7.47
N ARG A 42 2.62 7.58 -6.38
CA ARG A 42 3.31 8.88 -6.42
C ARG A 42 4.60 8.83 -7.24
N LEU A 43 5.41 7.79 -7.05
CA LEU A 43 6.63 7.59 -7.81
C LEU A 43 6.33 7.37 -9.30
N GLY A 44 5.35 6.54 -9.64
CA GLY A 44 4.96 6.29 -11.04
C GLY A 44 4.53 7.56 -11.78
N LEU A 45 3.70 8.40 -11.15
CA LEU A 45 3.30 9.69 -11.73
C LEU A 45 4.49 10.62 -11.95
N ARG A 46 5.46 10.62 -11.04
CA ARG A 46 6.67 11.45 -11.16
C ARG A 46 7.61 10.96 -12.24
N ILE A 47 7.81 9.65 -12.36
CA ILE A 47 8.60 9.07 -13.45
C ILE A 47 8.02 9.48 -14.81
N LEU A 48 6.70 9.39 -14.99
CA LEU A 48 6.04 9.85 -16.21
C LEU A 48 6.24 11.35 -16.48
N ALA A 49 6.17 12.20 -15.44
CA ALA A 49 6.43 13.62 -15.57
C ALA A 49 7.89 13.91 -15.98
N VAL A 50 8.84 13.15 -15.42
CA VAL A 50 10.26 13.22 -15.79
C VAL A 50 10.49 12.78 -17.22
N GLU A 51 9.88 11.68 -17.66
CA GLU A 51 9.95 11.21 -19.04
C GLU A 51 9.42 12.26 -20.03
N GLN A 52 8.30 12.92 -19.70
CA GLN A 52 7.75 14.00 -20.50
C GLN A 52 8.69 15.22 -20.55
N ALA A 53 9.24 15.64 -19.40
CA ALA A 53 10.17 16.76 -19.32
C ALA A 53 11.48 16.50 -20.09
N LEU A 54 12.00 15.27 -20.05
CA LEU A 54 13.17 14.85 -20.81
C LEU A 54 12.89 14.84 -22.32
N LYS A 55 11.71 14.37 -22.74
CA LYS A 55 11.29 14.37 -24.16
C LYS A 55 11.12 15.77 -24.76
N GLN A 56 10.78 16.77 -23.95
CA GLN A 56 10.56 18.16 -24.41
C GLN A 56 11.85 19.00 -24.56
N ALA A 57 13.03 18.39 -24.42
CA ALA A 57 14.36 18.97 -24.63
C ALA A 57 14.82 20.11 -23.69
N GLY A 58 15.74 19.75 -22.80
CA GLY A 58 16.95 20.54 -22.50
C GLY A 58 16.89 21.68 -21.48
N LYS A 59 15.72 22.24 -21.13
CA LYS A 59 15.70 23.51 -20.39
C LYS A 59 15.80 23.46 -18.87
N SER A 60 15.70 22.29 -18.22
CA SER A 60 15.92 22.19 -16.76
C SER A 60 16.07 20.73 -16.31
N ALA A 61 17.23 20.12 -16.58
CA ALA A 61 17.54 18.80 -16.04
C ALA A 61 17.40 18.77 -14.49
N ASP A 62 17.75 19.88 -13.82
CA ASP A 62 17.61 20.04 -12.37
C ASP A 62 16.16 19.95 -11.84
N VAL A 63 15.17 20.39 -12.61
CA VAL A 63 13.76 20.30 -12.20
C VAL A 63 13.24 18.86 -12.33
N ALA A 64 13.83 18.07 -13.24
CA ALA A 64 13.45 16.68 -13.45
C ALA A 64 13.86 15.75 -12.29
N PHE A 65 14.94 16.05 -11.56
CA PHE A 65 15.45 15.17 -10.49
C PHE A 65 14.85 15.44 -9.10
N GLN A 66 13.84 16.30 -9.00
CA GLN A 66 13.22 16.72 -7.74
C GLN A 66 12.05 15.83 -7.29
N LEU A 67 12.31 14.53 -7.12
CA LEU A 67 11.27 13.54 -6.78
C LEU A 67 10.55 13.85 -5.46
N HIS A 68 11.31 14.19 -4.42
CA HIS A 68 10.78 14.35 -3.06
C HIS A 68 10.49 15.81 -2.69
N SER A 69 11.27 16.78 -3.18
CA SER A 69 11.08 18.20 -2.85
C SER A 69 9.78 18.76 -3.43
N ILE A 70 9.43 18.39 -4.68
CA ILE A 70 8.16 18.83 -5.29
C ILE A 70 6.96 18.20 -4.56
N TRP A 71 7.08 16.93 -4.15
CA TRP A 71 6.03 16.33 -3.31
C TRP A 71 5.91 17.05 -1.98
N LEU A 72 7.02 17.39 -1.33
CA LEU A 72 7.00 18.10 -0.04
C LEU A 72 6.34 19.48 -0.16
N ALA A 73 6.60 20.21 -1.25
CA ALA A 73 6.03 21.53 -1.52
C ALA A 73 4.51 21.49 -1.81
N GLY A 74 4.03 20.42 -2.45
CA GLY A 74 2.62 20.28 -2.85
C GLY A 74 1.82 19.26 -2.04
N ARG A 75 2.38 18.70 -0.96
CA ARG A 75 1.69 17.65 -0.19
C ARG A 75 0.44 18.21 0.45
N LYS A 76 -0.62 17.42 0.44
CA LYS A 76 -1.80 17.71 1.26
C LYS A 76 -1.41 17.65 2.74
N GLY A 77 -2.21 18.32 3.58
CA GLY A 77 -2.10 18.16 5.02
C GLY A 77 -2.33 16.72 5.47
N ILE A 78 -2.18 16.46 6.77
CA ILE A 78 -2.28 15.12 7.37
C ILE A 78 -3.58 14.41 6.96
N THR A 79 -4.70 15.12 6.99
CA THR A 79 -6.02 14.58 6.60
C THR A 79 -6.08 14.13 5.14
N GLY A 80 -5.46 14.88 4.23
CA GLY A 80 -5.38 14.52 2.82
C GLY A 80 -4.47 13.31 2.57
N LEU A 81 -3.38 13.16 3.35
CA LEU A 81 -2.54 11.96 3.31
C LEU A 81 -3.30 10.71 3.77
N LEU A 82 -4.05 10.82 4.87
CA LEU A 82 -4.87 9.72 5.38
C LEU A 82 -5.94 9.30 4.35
N ALA A 83 -6.56 10.27 3.68
CA ALA A 83 -7.51 9.98 2.60
C ALA A 83 -6.86 9.25 1.41
N GLU A 84 -5.64 9.64 1.02
CA GLU A 84 -4.89 8.94 -0.05
C GLU A 84 -4.52 7.50 0.32
N TYR A 85 -4.16 7.27 1.59
CA TYR A 85 -3.90 5.93 2.11
C TYR A 85 -5.18 5.10 2.13
N ALA A 86 -6.29 5.66 2.62
CA ALA A 86 -7.61 5.03 2.58
C ALA A 86 -8.00 4.62 1.15
N ALA A 87 -7.97 5.55 0.21
CA ALA A 87 -8.29 5.27 -1.18
C ALA A 87 -7.39 4.17 -1.79
N SER A 88 -6.12 4.11 -1.38
CA SER A 88 -5.18 3.08 -1.84
C SER A 88 -5.47 1.70 -1.24
N MET A 89 -5.91 1.63 0.02
CA MET A 89 -6.29 0.37 0.68
C MET A 89 -7.51 -0.30 0.02
N PHE A 90 -8.47 0.51 -0.46
CA PHE A 90 -9.70 0.03 -1.10
C PHE A 90 -9.57 -0.31 -2.58
N LYS A 91 -8.41 -0.07 -3.21
CA LYS A 91 -8.20 -0.52 -4.60
C LYS A 91 -8.37 -2.03 -4.67
N PRO A 92 -9.08 -2.59 -5.67
CA PRO A 92 -9.34 -4.03 -5.76
C PRO A 92 -8.07 -4.88 -5.69
N THR A 93 -6.98 -4.41 -6.31
CA THR A 93 -5.67 -5.08 -6.32
C THR A 93 -5.01 -5.16 -4.94
N VAL A 94 -5.45 -4.34 -3.98
CA VAL A 94 -4.98 -4.30 -2.59
C VAL A 94 -5.99 -4.99 -1.69
N ALA A 95 -7.26 -4.60 -1.72
CA ALA A 95 -8.30 -5.08 -0.82
C ALA A 95 -8.64 -6.56 -1.00
N PHE A 96 -8.76 -7.04 -2.24
CA PHE A 96 -9.29 -8.37 -2.54
C PHE A 96 -8.51 -9.50 -1.82
N PRO A 97 -7.16 -9.57 -1.89
CA PRO A 97 -6.42 -10.62 -1.19
C PRO A 97 -6.59 -10.60 0.34
N TYR A 98 -6.64 -9.42 0.96
CA TYR A 98 -6.81 -9.30 2.41
C TYR A 98 -8.24 -9.67 2.84
N ALA A 99 -9.25 -9.31 2.05
CA ALA A 99 -10.62 -9.74 2.28
C ALA A 99 -10.74 -11.28 2.24
N VAL A 100 -10.07 -11.94 1.29
CA VAL A 100 -10.02 -13.41 1.21
C VAL A 100 -9.34 -14.01 2.44
N PHE A 101 -8.21 -13.46 2.89
CA PHE A 101 -7.53 -13.96 4.10
C PHE A 101 -8.39 -13.79 5.36
N LEU A 102 -9.05 -12.65 5.53
CA LEU A 102 -9.94 -12.42 6.67
C LEU A 102 -11.15 -13.36 6.64
N LEU A 103 -11.75 -13.57 5.46
CA LEU A 103 -12.85 -14.53 5.30
C LEU A 103 -12.41 -15.96 5.63
N ALA A 104 -11.24 -16.38 5.15
CA ALA A 104 -10.68 -17.70 5.46
C ALA A 104 -10.43 -17.88 6.96
N LEU A 105 -9.86 -16.89 7.65
CA LEU A 105 -9.64 -16.92 9.10
C LEU A 105 -10.95 -17.01 9.89
N LEU A 106 -12.00 -16.29 9.46
CA LEU A 106 -13.31 -16.36 10.10
C LEU A 106 -13.95 -17.73 9.90
N LEU A 107 -13.95 -18.27 8.67
CA LEU A 107 -14.55 -19.57 8.37
C LEU A 107 -13.82 -20.72 9.07
N CYS A 108 -12.48 -20.74 9.06
CA CYS A 108 -11.69 -21.78 9.73
C CYS A 108 -11.81 -21.78 11.25
N ARG A 109 -12.30 -20.71 11.89
CA ARG A 109 -12.56 -20.70 13.33
C ARG A 109 -13.84 -21.46 13.70
N TYR A 110 -14.74 -21.70 12.75
CA TYR A 110 -16.02 -22.38 12.97
C TYR A 110 -15.99 -23.88 12.65
N PHE A 111 -14.86 -24.41 12.19
CA PHE A 111 -14.60 -25.83 11.96
C PHE A 111 -13.49 -26.31 12.89
#